data_AF-C0FRL9-F1
#
_entry.id   AF-C0FRL9-F1
#
_cell.length_a   1.000
_cell.length_b   1.000
_cell.length_c   1.000
_cell.angle_alpha   90.00
_cell.angle_beta   90.00
_cell.angle_gamma   90.00
#
_symmetry.space_group_name_H-M   'P 1'
#
loop_
_entity.id
_entity.type
_entity.pdbx_description
1 polymer ?
#
loop_
_entity_poly.entity_id
_entity_poly.type
_entity_poly.pdbx_seq_one_letter_code
_entity_poly.pdbx_strand_id
1 'polypeptide(L)'
;MAVEQEDSGIYYPIGDAIPIQLVIVPKLSKEHNYWLNNLRNDLKAGSEIKKITETSYGKSSEKLNWDAIVSKKGETRVEHIKRHMVQNNSRETHSVFNGNPIDMVNDAWEQRHLVEPISDGMGGTIYNIPYKNAGYESGYINTGAQMDYITIVTLDESTDLITAFPSFGDYHK
;
A
#
# COMPACT_ATOMS: atom_id res chain seq x y z
N MET A 1 14.13 29.66 24.56
CA MET A 1 13.74 28.85 23.39
C MET A 1 14.71 27.68 23.31
N ALA A 2 14.19 26.45 23.29
CA ALA A 2 14.98 25.25 23.07
C ALA A 2 14.79 24.79 21.62
N VAL A 3 15.78 24.12 21.05
CA VAL A 3 15.72 23.60 19.69
C VAL A 3 16.08 22.13 19.74
N GLU A 4 15.22 21.29 19.17
CA GLU A 4 15.54 19.89 18.90
C GLU A 4 16.00 19.76 17.45
N GLN A 5 17.15 19.11 17.25
CA GLN A 5 17.67 18.75 15.95
C GLN A 5 17.32 17.30 15.65
N GLU A 6 16.40 17.08 14.72
CA GLU A 6 15.98 15.74 14.30
C GLU A 6 16.97 15.17 13.27
N ASP A 7 17.47 16.02 12.36
CA ASP A 7 18.50 15.66 11.37
C ASP A 7 19.35 16.89 10.98
N SER A 8 20.46 16.68 10.27
CA SER A 8 21.32 17.73 9.75
C SER A 8 20.49 18.71 8.91
N GLY A 9 20.37 19.95 9.38
CA GLY A 9 19.64 21.02 8.69
C GLY A 9 18.13 21.08 8.93
N ILE A 10 17.53 20.20 9.73
CA ILE A 10 16.11 20.25 10.12
C ILE A 10 16.00 20.49 11.63
N TYR A 11 15.26 21.53 12.02
CA TYR A 11 15.14 21.97 13.40
C TYR A 11 13.69 22.26 13.76
N TYR A 12 13.30 21.91 14.98
CA TYR A 12 12.01 22.29 15.55
C TYR A 12 12.25 23.22 16.74
N PRO A 13 11.94 24.52 16.61
CA PRO A 13 11.90 25.42 17.75
C PRO A 13 10.77 25.01 18.69
N ILE A 14 11.08 24.84 19.97
CA ILE A 14 10.14 24.43 21.01
C ILE A 14 9.82 25.64 21.90
N GLY A 15 8.52 25.85 22.13
CA GLY A 15 7.99 26.90 23.02
C GLY A 15 7.03 27.89 22.36
N ASP A 16 6.80 27.78 21.06
CA ASP A 16 5.78 28.58 20.36
C ASP A 16 4.41 27.90 20.34
N ALA A 17 3.35 28.71 20.27
CA ALA A 17 1.97 28.22 20.22
C ALA A 17 1.63 27.50 18.90
N ILE A 18 2.49 27.58 17.89
CA ILE A 18 2.33 26.94 16.59
C ILE A 18 3.57 26.06 16.35
N PRO A 19 3.40 24.79 15.96
CA PRO A 19 4.53 23.96 15.58
C PRO A 19 5.15 24.52 14.29
N ILE A 20 6.43 24.89 14.38
CA ILE A 20 7.21 25.45 13.28
C ILE A 20 8.36 24.49 12.97
N GLN A 21 8.61 24.24 11.69
CA GLN A 21 9.79 23.50 11.22
C GLN A 21 10.73 24.48 10.50
N LEU A 22 12.00 24.51 10.89
CA LEU A 22 13.04 25.33 10.27
C LEU A 22 14.01 24.45 9.47
N VAL A 23 14.17 24.77 8.19
CA VAL A 23 14.97 24.00 7.24
C VAL A 23 16.14 24.85 6.72
N ILE A 24 17.37 24.45 7.03
CA ILE A 24 18.61 25.12 6.60
C ILE A 24 19.22 24.33 5.44
N VAL A 25 18.86 24.71 4.21
CA VAL A 25 19.17 23.97 2.97
C VAL A 25 20.65 23.57 2.82
N PRO A 26 21.66 24.46 3.06
CA PRO A 26 23.06 24.08 2.92
C PRO A 26 23.54 23.02 3.93
N LYS A 27 22.80 22.81 5.02
CA LYS A 27 23.11 21.83 6.06
C LYS A 27 22.31 20.53 5.92
N LEU A 28 21.40 20.44 4.95
CA LEU A 28 20.61 19.24 4.73
C LEU A 28 21.48 18.08 4.28
N SER A 29 21.20 16.89 4.83
CA SER A 29 21.72 15.65 4.29
C SER A 29 21.28 15.47 2.83
N LYS A 30 22.05 14.72 2.04
CA LYS A 30 21.74 14.52 0.61
C LYS A 30 20.36 13.89 0.39
N GLU A 31 19.91 13.08 1.34
CA GLU A 31 18.59 12.45 1.35
C GLU A 31 17.47 13.48 1.58
N HIS A 32 17.57 14.31 2.61
CA HIS A 32 16.56 15.34 2.90
C HIS A 32 16.57 16.52 1.92
N ASN A 33 17.71 16.82 1.30
CA ASN A 33 17.82 17.83 0.24
C ASN A 33 17.11 17.36 -1.04
N TYR A 34 16.95 16.05 -1.25
CA TYR A 34 16.32 15.50 -2.44
C TYR A 34 14.85 15.89 -2.57
N TRP A 35 14.10 15.86 -1.46
CA TRP A 35 12.69 16.25 -1.41
C TRP A 35 12.45 17.72 -1.80
N LEU A 36 13.30 18.65 -1.33
CA LEU A 36 13.20 20.07 -1.69
C LEU A 36 13.53 20.35 -3.16
N ASN A 37 14.45 19.58 -3.75
CA ASN A 37 14.78 19.73 -5.17
C ASN A 37 13.62 19.28 -6.07
N ASN A 38 12.75 18.39 -5.59
CA ASN A 38 11.56 17.92 -6.31
C ASN A 38 10.36 18.86 -6.24
N LEU A 39 10.41 19.90 -5.39
CA LEU A 39 9.41 20.97 -5.32
C LEU A 39 9.71 22.14 -6.28
N ARG A 40 10.79 22.06 -7.05
CA ARG A 40 11.15 23.09 -8.03
C ARG A 40 10.37 22.90 -9.33
N ASN A 41 9.87 24.00 -9.88
CA ASN A 41 9.06 24.00 -11.11
C ASN A 41 9.90 23.97 -12.41
N ASP A 42 11.23 23.86 -12.33
CA ASP A 42 12.17 23.95 -13.45
C ASP A 42 12.91 22.62 -13.73
N LEU A 43 12.25 21.48 -13.50
CA LEU A 43 12.77 20.15 -13.82
C LEU A 43 13.26 20.08 -15.28
N LYS A 44 14.55 19.84 -15.49
CA LYS A 44 15.10 19.67 -16.83
C LYS A 44 14.84 18.25 -17.32
N ALA A 45 14.21 18.13 -18.49
CA ALA A 45 13.83 16.84 -19.06
C ALA A 45 15.07 16.02 -19.48
N GLY A 46 15.14 14.79 -18.95
CA GLY A 46 16.23 13.83 -19.18
C GLY A 46 17.14 13.68 -17.95
N SER A 47 17.56 12.44 -17.67
CA SER A 47 18.34 11.95 -16.51
C SER A 47 17.86 12.32 -15.10
N GLU A 48 17.47 13.56 -14.80
CA GLU A 48 16.94 13.99 -13.50
C GLU A 48 15.55 13.41 -13.24
N ILE A 49 14.64 13.44 -14.22
CA ILE A 49 13.34 12.74 -14.12
C ILE A 49 13.55 11.25 -13.88
N LYS A 50 14.53 10.65 -14.58
CA LYS A 50 14.85 9.23 -14.44
C LYS A 50 15.35 8.91 -13.03
N LYS A 51 16.21 9.77 -12.49
CA LYS A 51 16.72 9.67 -11.13
C LYS A 51 15.61 9.90 -10.10
N ILE A 52 14.65 10.80 -10.32
CA ILE A 52 13.46 10.97 -9.46
C ILE A 52 12.58 9.72 -9.50
N THR A 53 12.33 9.15 -10.69
CA THR A 53 11.66 7.84 -10.84
C THR A 53 12.51 6.63 -10.45
N GLU A 54 13.77 6.81 -10.07
CA GLU A 54 14.67 5.73 -9.62
C GLU A 54 15.09 5.91 -8.16
N THR A 55 14.88 7.08 -7.54
CA THR A 55 15.29 7.39 -6.16
C THR A 55 14.08 7.74 -5.28
N SER A 56 13.04 8.41 -5.81
CA SER A 56 11.72 8.49 -5.14
C SER A 56 10.90 7.21 -5.34
N TYR A 57 11.20 6.47 -6.40
CA TYR A 57 10.71 5.13 -6.74
C TYR A 57 11.82 4.08 -6.59
N GLY A 58 12.87 4.42 -5.84
CA GLY A 58 14.09 3.64 -5.61
C GLY A 58 13.95 2.53 -4.59
N LYS A 59 12.95 1.68 -4.77
CA LYS A 59 13.08 0.24 -4.55
C LYS A 59 12.60 -0.43 -5.83
N SER A 60 13.49 -0.61 -6.81
CA SER A 60 13.20 -1.57 -7.86
C SER A 60 13.08 -2.97 -7.24
N SER A 61 11.91 -3.61 -7.42
CA SER A 61 11.63 -5.06 -7.34
C SER A 61 10.78 -5.65 -6.18
N GLU A 62 9.72 -4.98 -5.71
CA GLU A 62 8.67 -5.67 -4.92
C GLU A 62 7.25 -5.48 -5.49
N LYS A 63 7.11 -5.37 -6.82
CA LYS A 63 5.78 -5.39 -7.44
C LYS A 63 5.11 -6.73 -7.14
N LEU A 64 3.83 -6.68 -6.78
CA LEU A 64 3.04 -7.87 -6.55
C LEU A 64 3.06 -8.76 -7.80
N ASN A 65 3.43 -10.02 -7.64
CA ASN A 65 3.52 -10.99 -8.70
C ASN A 65 2.19 -11.73 -8.86
N TRP A 66 1.42 -11.32 -9.87
CA TRP A 66 0.10 -11.85 -10.18
C TRP A 66 0.13 -13.22 -10.88
N ASP A 67 1.27 -13.58 -11.46
CA ASP A 67 1.43 -14.75 -12.34
C ASP A 67 2.06 -15.96 -11.62
N ALA A 68 2.62 -15.75 -10.42
CA ALA A 68 3.36 -16.77 -9.67
C ALA A 68 2.55 -18.03 -9.36
N ILE A 69 1.28 -17.87 -9.02
CA ILE A 69 0.47 -18.95 -8.46
C ILE A 69 -0.79 -19.14 -9.29
N VAL A 70 -0.78 -20.20 -10.09
CA VAL A 70 -1.96 -20.71 -10.80
C VAL A 70 -2.53 -21.86 -9.99
N SER A 71 -3.85 -21.89 -9.82
CA SER A 71 -4.49 -23.02 -9.12
C SER A 71 -4.22 -24.34 -9.87
N LYS A 72 -4.36 -25.48 -9.20
CA LYS A 72 -4.29 -26.80 -9.86
C LYS A 72 -5.26 -26.97 -11.05
N LYS A 73 -6.29 -26.12 -11.14
CA LYS A 73 -7.32 -26.11 -12.19
C LYS A 73 -7.01 -25.12 -13.33
N GLY A 74 -5.87 -24.42 -13.29
CA GLY A 74 -5.48 -23.46 -14.32
C GLY A 74 -5.98 -22.03 -14.10
N GLU A 75 -6.83 -21.77 -13.11
CA GLU A 75 -7.28 -20.41 -12.77
C GLU A 75 -6.11 -19.55 -12.27
N THR A 76 -5.93 -18.41 -12.92
CA THR A 76 -4.95 -17.36 -12.57
C THR A 76 -5.44 -16.48 -11.42
N ARG A 77 -4.53 -15.74 -10.76
CA ARG A 77 -4.92 -14.79 -9.70
C ARG A 77 -5.75 -13.64 -10.22
N VAL A 78 -5.46 -13.18 -11.44
CA VAL A 78 -6.26 -12.16 -12.12
C VAL A 78 -7.70 -12.64 -12.32
N GLU A 79 -7.91 -13.86 -12.80
CA GLU A 79 -9.26 -14.42 -12.99
C GLU A 79 -9.99 -14.60 -11.66
N HIS A 80 -9.30 -15.07 -10.63
CA HIS A 80 -9.85 -15.22 -9.29
C HIS A 80 -10.34 -13.88 -8.73
N ILE A 81 -9.47 -12.87 -8.71
CA ILE A 81 -9.75 -11.56 -8.14
C ILE A 81 -10.84 -10.84 -8.92
N LYS A 82 -10.92 -11.02 -10.24
CA LYS A 82 -12.04 -10.51 -11.06
C LYS A 82 -13.41 -11.06 -10.64
N ARG A 83 -13.49 -12.21 -9.96
CA ARG A 83 -14.77 -12.69 -9.40
C ARG A 83 -15.27 -11.83 -8.26
N HIS A 84 -14.39 -11.13 -7.55
CA HIS A 84 -14.75 -10.13 -6.55
C HIS A 84 -15.22 -8.80 -7.17
N MET A 85 -15.63 -8.80 -8.44
CA MET A 85 -16.37 -7.70 -9.07
C MET A 85 -17.88 -7.97 -9.15
N VAL A 86 -18.30 -9.20 -8.84
CA VAL A 86 -19.69 -9.65 -9.02
C VAL A 86 -20.23 -10.11 -7.66
N GLN A 87 -21.43 -9.65 -7.32
CA GLN A 87 -22.09 -10.05 -6.09
C GLN A 87 -22.38 -11.56 -6.08
N ASN A 88 -22.28 -12.17 -4.90
CA ASN A 88 -22.65 -13.57 -4.70
C ASN A 88 -23.36 -13.78 -3.35
N ASN A 89 -24.65 -13.53 -3.40
CA ASN A 89 -25.62 -13.66 -2.32
C ASN A 89 -25.99 -15.11 -1.97
N SER A 90 -25.45 -16.10 -2.68
CA SER A 90 -25.60 -17.53 -2.32
C SER A 90 -24.52 -18.01 -1.34
N ARG A 91 -23.49 -17.21 -1.08
CA ARG A 91 -22.43 -17.53 -0.11
C ARG A 91 -22.70 -16.85 1.22
N GLU A 92 -22.19 -17.45 2.30
CA GLU A 92 -22.21 -16.83 3.62
C GLU A 92 -21.54 -15.47 3.57
N THR A 93 -20.27 -15.45 3.20
CA THR A 93 -19.50 -14.24 2.92
C THR A 93 -18.98 -14.24 1.48
N HIS A 94 -19.03 -13.07 0.85
CA HIS A 94 -18.42 -12.77 -0.42
C HIS A 94 -18.23 -11.25 -0.60
N SER A 95 -17.00 -10.77 -0.46
CA SER A 95 -16.70 -9.35 -0.67
C SER A 95 -16.58 -8.98 -2.15
N VAL A 96 -17.03 -7.76 -2.48
CA VAL A 96 -17.00 -7.18 -3.82
C VAL A 96 -16.28 -5.84 -3.79
N PHE A 97 -15.34 -5.63 -4.71
CA PHE A 97 -14.62 -4.37 -4.86
C PHE A 97 -15.53 -3.26 -5.41
N ASN A 98 -15.32 -2.03 -4.94
CA ASN A 98 -16.02 -0.84 -5.45
C ASN A 98 -15.41 -0.22 -6.70
N GLY A 99 -14.27 -0.75 -7.18
CA GLY A 99 -13.55 -0.25 -8.34
C GLY A 99 -12.82 -1.36 -9.10
N ASN A 100 -11.85 -0.98 -9.92
CA ASN A 100 -11.01 -1.97 -10.60
C ASN A 100 -10.15 -2.70 -9.56
N PRO A 101 -10.34 -4.02 -9.38
CA PRO A 101 -9.68 -4.74 -8.30
C PRO A 101 -8.16 -4.84 -8.50
N ILE A 102 -7.66 -4.81 -9.74
CA ILE A 102 -6.22 -4.88 -10.01
C ILE A 102 -5.55 -3.59 -9.55
N ASP A 103 -6.11 -2.45 -9.95
CA ASP A 103 -5.57 -1.13 -9.60
C ASP A 103 -5.60 -0.95 -8.07
N MET A 104 -6.75 -1.23 -7.45
CA MET A 104 -6.93 -1.10 -5.99
C MET A 104 -5.99 -2.00 -5.18
N VAL A 105 -5.75 -3.24 -5.62
CA VAL A 105 -4.83 -4.16 -4.94
C VAL A 105 -3.38 -3.72 -5.09
N ASN A 106 -2.97 -3.25 -6.27
CA ASN A 106 -1.62 -2.72 -6.46
C ASN A 106 -1.41 -1.43 -5.65
N ASP A 107 -2.40 -0.53 -5.63
CA ASP A 107 -2.37 0.70 -4.83
C ASP A 107 -2.24 0.38 -3.32
N ALA A 108 -3.03 -0.58 -2.83
CA ALA A 108 -2.93 -1.03 -1.45
C ALA A 108 -1.57 -1.69 -1.16
N TRP A 109 -1.05 -2.51 -2.08
CA TRP A 109 0.23 -3.19 -1.92
C TRP A 109 1.38 -2.22 -1.68
N GLU A 110 1.39 -1.05 -2.32
CA GLU A 110 2.40 -0.02 -2.07
C GLU A 110 2.40 0.47 -0.60
N GLN A 111 1.26 0.39 0.08
CA GLN A 111 1.10 0.79 1.49
C GLN A 111 1.32 -0.35 2.49
N ARG A 112 1.64 -1.57 2.05
CA ARG A 112 1.78 -2.76 2.92
C ARG A 112 2.76 -2.59 4.08
N HIS A 113 3.77 -1.74 3.91
CA HIS A 113 4.78 -1.48 4.93
C HIS A 113 4.27 -0.68 6.14
N LEU A 114 3.04 -0.15 6.05
CA LEU A 114 2.36 0.57 7.13
C LEU A 114 1.59 -0.36 8.08
N VAL A 115 1.55 -1.66 7.80
CA VAL A 115 0.81 -2.64 8.60
C VAL A 115 1.72 -3.77 9.03
N GLU A 116 1.41 -4.37 10.18
CA GLU A 116 2.12 -5.57 10.64
C GLU A 116 1.64 -6.79 9.86
N PRO A 117 2.54 -7.54 9.20
CA PRO A 117 2.17 -8.78 8.51
C PRO A 117 1.81 -9.88 9.52
N ILE A 118 0.82 -10.70 9.16
CA ILE A 118 0.34 -11.82 9.97
C ILE A 118 0.64 -13.13 9.23
N SER A 119 1.25 -14.10 9.90
CA SER A 119 1.42 -15.44 9.31
C SER A 119 0.09 -16.19 9.29
N ASP A 120 -0.22 -16.88 8.18
CA ASP A 120 -1.40 -17.76 8.07
C ASP A 120 -1.17 -19.18 8.62
N GLY A 121 0.02 -19.46 9.17
CA GLY A 121 0.42 -20.76 9.71
C GLY A 121 0.66 -21.87 8.67
N MET A 122 0.51 -21.58 7.38
CA MET A 122 0.63 -22.51 6.25
C MET A 122 1.61 -22.04 5.17
N GLY A 123 2.46 -21.05 5.49
CA GLY A 123 3.43 -20.46 4.56
C GLY A 123 2.85 -19.33 3.72
N GLY A 124 1.79 -18.67 4.18
CA GLY A 124 1.28 -17.42 3.65
C GLY A 124 1.48 -16.25 4.62
N THR A 125 1.63 -15.07 4.07
CA THR A 125 1.70 -13.80 4.80
C THR A 125 0.48 -12.93 4.46
N ILE A 126 -0.25 -12.49 5.48
CA ILE A 126 -1.47 -11.71 5.40
C ILE A 126 -1.15 -10.25 5.71
N TYR A 127 -1.66 -9.34 4.88
CA TYR A 127 -1.59 -7.90 5.06
C TYR A 127 -3.02 -7.33 5.05
N ASN A 128 -3.48 -6.79 6.18
CA ASN A 128 -4.77 -6.09 6.29
C ASN A 128 -4.53 -4.59 6.12
N ILE A 129 -4.64 -4.08 4.90
CA ILE A 129 -4.21 -2.74 4.54
C ILE A 129 -5.43 -1.79 4.56
N PRO A 130 -5.42 -0.72 5.38
CA PRO A 130 -6.48 0.28 5.36
C PRO A 130 -6.67 0.85 3.95
N TYR A 131 -7.90 0.80 3.44
CA TYR A 131 -8.27 1.34 2.13
C TYR A 131 -9.74 1.74 2.14
N LYS A 132 -9.99 3.04 2.34
CA LYS A 132 -11.35 3.57 2.46
C LYS A 132 -12.19 3.24 1.22
N ASN A 133 -13.41 2.78 1.44
CA ASN A 133 -14.36 2.39 0.41
C ASN A 133 -13.84 1.29 -0.52
N ALA A 134 -13.04 0.34 0.00
CA ALA A 134 -12.49 -0.78 -0.77
C ALA A 134 -13.57 -1.63 -1.43
N GLY A 135 -14.67 -1.86 -0.72
CA GLY A 135 -15.73 -2.73 -1.21
C GLY A 135 -16.90 -2.87 -0.25
N TYR A 136 -17.68 -3.93 -0.45
CA TYR A 136 -18.79 -4.29 0.41
C TYR A 136 -19.00 -5.80 0.46
N GLU A 137 -19.64 -6.26 1.53
CA GLU A 137 -20.10 -7.63 1.70
C GLU A 137 -21.32 -7.92 0.81
N SER A 138 -21.29 -8.97 0.00
CA SER A 138 -22.39 -9.38 -0.88
C SER A 138 -22.95 -10.77 -0.58
N GLY A 139 -22.32 -11.52 0.33
CA GLY A 139 -22.87 -12.73 0.91
C GLY A 139 -24.14 -12.46 1.74
N TYR A 140 -24.85 -13.51 2.12
CA TYR A 140 -26.14 -13.37 2.81
C TYR A 140 -26.01 -12.91 4.27
N ILE A 141 -24.82 -13.00 4.88
CA ILE A 141 -24.54 -12.34 6.16
C ILE A 141 -23.98 -10.95 5.93
N ASN A 142 -24.47 -9.96 6.68
CA ASN A 142 -24.01 -8.56 6.63
C ASN A 142 -24.02 -7.95 5.21
N THR A 143 -24.93 -8.39 4.32
CA THR A 143 -25.03 -7.88 2.95
C THR A 143 -25.11 -6.34 2.92
N GLY A 144 -24.29 -5.74 2.08
CA GLY A 144 -24.18 -4.29 1.92
C GLY A 144 -23.27 -3.59 2.93
N ALA A 145 -22.71 -4.31 3.91
CA ALA A 145 -21.76 -3.73 4.85
C ALA A 145 -20.51 -3.24 4.12
N GLN A 146 -20.13 -1.98 4.36
CA GLN A 146 -18.94 -1.36 3.77
C GLN A 146 -17.67 -1.98 4.36
N MET A 147 -16.69 -2.20 3.49
CA MET A 147 -15.36 -2.70 3.82
C MET A 147 -14.34 -1.61 3.49
N ASP A 148 -13.55 -1.23 4.50
CA ASP A 148 -12.55 -0.16 4.44
C ASP A 148 -11.11 -0.67 4.52
N TYR A 149 -10.91 -1.95 4.20
CA TYR A 149 -9.60 -2.59 4.09
C TYR A 149 -9.52 -3.43 2.82
N ILE A 150 -8.31 -3.55 2.29
CA ILE A 150 -7.96 -4.60 1.32
C ILE A 150 -7.03 -5.58 2.03
N THR A 151 -7.47 -6.83 2.14
CA THR A 151 -6.62 -7.92 2.60
C THR A 151 -5.86 -8.49 1.41
N ILE A 152 -4.54 -8.57 1.52
CA ILE A 152 -3.66 -9.21 0.54
C ILE A 152 -2.96 -10.37 1.22
N VAL A 153 -2.94 -11.53 0.57
CA VAL A 153 -2.21 -12.71 1.05
C VAL A 153 -1.15 -13.07 0.03
N THR A 154 0.11 -13.14 0.44
CA THR A 154 1.24 -13.59 -0.40
C THR A 154 1.82 -14.91 0.12
N LEU A 155 2.60 -15.59 -0.72
CA LEU A 155 3.46 -16.67 -0.28
C LEU A 155 4.54 -16.11 0.65
N ASP A 156 4.89 -16.85 1.70
CA ASP A 156 5.78 -16.49 2.81
C ASP A 156 6.87 -15.45 2.47
N GLU A 157 6.75 -14.26 3.07
CA GLU A 157 7.67 -13.11 2.92
C GLU A 157 8.03 -12.75 1.46
N SER A 158 7.17 -13.11 0.49
CA SER A 158 7.37 -12.88 -0.93
C SER A 158 6.34 -11.91 -1.52
N THR A 159 6.50 -11.61 -2.80
CA THR A 159 5.54 -10.83 -3.60
C THR A 159 4.55 -11.69 -4.37
N ASP A 160 4.62 -13.01 -4.23
CA ASP A 160 3.79 -13.94 -5.00
C ASP A 160 2.36 -13.98 -4.44
N LEU A 161 1.40 -13.50 -5.24
CA LEU A 161 0.02 -13.31 -4.80
C LEU A 161 -0.71 -14.65 -4.65
N ILE A 162 -1.28 -14.88 -3.47
CA ILE A 162 -2.22 -15.97 -3.21
C ILE A 162 -3.65 -15.50 -3.47
N THR A 163 -4.07 -14.40 -2.86
CA THR A 163 -5.39 -13.79 -3.08
C THR A 163 -5.42 -12.36 -2.55
N ALA A 164 -6.40 -11.57 -2.97
CA ALA A 164 -6.70 -10.28 -2.40
C ALA A 164 -8.20 -9.97 -2.50
N PHE A 165 -8.76 -9.31 -1.49
CA PHE A 165 -10.20 -9.02 -1.41
C PHE A 165 -10.48 -7.88 -0.41
N PRO A 166 -11.60 -7.13 -0.56
CA PRO A 166 -12.04 -6.19 0.46
C PRO A 166 -12.39 -6.91 1.75
N SER A 167 -12.09 -6.32 2.90
CA SER A 167 -12.35 -6.90 4.22
C SER A 167 -12.67 -5.84 5.28
N PHE A 168 -12.99 -6.30 6.49
CA PHE A 168 -13.18 -5.45 7.66
C PHE A 168 -11.87 -5.14 8.42
N GLY A 169 -10.72 -5.62 7.93
CA GLY A 169 -9.41 -5.38 8.53
C GLY A 169 -9.00 -6.37 9.63
N ASP A 170 -9.85 -7.36 9.91
CA ASP A 170 -9.67 -8.36 10.97
C ASP A 170 -9.37 -9.77 10.42
N TYR A 171 -9.06 -9.90 9.12
CA TYR A 171 -8.80 -11.21 8.51
C TYR A 171 -7.56 -11.86 9.13
N HIS A 172 -7.77 -13.06 9.65
CA HIS A 172 -6.77 -14.01 10.11
C HIS A 172 -7.26 -15.40 9.72
N LYS A 173 -6.33 -16.35 9.55
CA LYS A 173 -6.63 -17.69 9.06
C LYS A 173 -6.22 -18.75 10.07
#